data_AF-H8Z1K2-F1
#
_entry.id   AF-H8Z1K2-F1
#
_cell.length_a   1.000
_cell.length_b   1.000
_cell.length_c   1.000
_cell.angle_alpha   90.00
_cell.angle_beta   90.00
_cell.angle_gamma   90.00
#
_symmetry.space_group_name_H-M   'P 1'
#
loop_
_entity.id
_entity.type
_entity.pdbx_description
1 polymer ?
#
loop_
_entity_poly.entity_id
_entity_poly.type
_entity_poly.pdbx_seq_one_letter_code
_entity_poly.pdbx_strand_id
1 'polypeptide(L)'
;MGVDERQVELACLRARPHRVTKGDGGTVGRSGVPRHQAGEPFVKGPIPLNWLERAARLPGKALHVGLALWFRAGMVGDAWVKLSNGLVARFGVERNAKRRALTALQGAGLVETQPGVSRNASPLVRLKAVQAAVGGTEGHNHGGSD
;
A
#
# COMPACT_ATOMS: atom_id res chain seq x y z
N MET A 1 15.85 -15.84 4.98
CA MET A 1 16.54 -15.04 3.94
C MET A 1 16.00 -13.62 4.00
N GLY A 2 16.68 -12.73 4.73
CA GLY A 2 16.23 -11.35 4.93
C GLY A 2 16.78 -10.46 3.82
N VAL A 3 15.91 -9.89 3.00
CA VAL A 3 16.31 -8.83 2.06
C VAL A 3 16.71 -7.60 2.86
N ASP A 4 18.03 -7.39 2.93
CA ASP A 4 18.71 -6.30 3.62
C ASP A 4 18.11 -4.94 3.20
N GLU A 5 17.73 -4.11 4.17
CA GLU A 5 17.11 -2.79 3.92
C GLU A 5 18.02 -1.89 3.07
N ARG A 6 19.35 -2.03 3.19
CA ARG A 6 20.30 -1.31 2.36
C ARG A 6 20.31 -1.79 0.92
N GLN A 7 20.00 -3.05 0.65
CA GLN A 7 19.96 -3.58 -0.70
C GLN A 7 18.75 -3.04 -1.49
N VAL A 8 17.63 -2.76 -0.80
CA VAL A 8 16.44 -2.12 -1.40
C VAL A 8 16.65 -0.62 -1.60
N GLU A 9 17.30 0.05 -0.65
CA GLU A 9 17.71 1.44 -0.78
C GLU A 9 18.73 1.61 -1.93
N LEU A 10 19.73 0.71 -2.02
CA LEU A 10 20.77 0.72 -3.06
C LEU A 10 20.22 0.37 -4.45
N ALA A 11 19.23 -0.52 -4.57
CA ALA A 11 18.56 -0.80 -5.84
C ALA A 11 17.79 0.42 -6.37
N CYS A 12 17.21 1.25 -5.50
CA CYS A 12 16.50 2.47 -5.89
C CYS A 12 17.43 3.66 -6.13
N LEU A 13 18.50 3.82 -5.33
CA LEU A 13 19.49 4.89 -5.49
C LEU A 13 20.35 4.74 -6.75
N ARG A 14 20.44 3.54 -7.32
CA ARG A 14 21.12 3.29 -8.60
C ARG A 14 20.25 3.58 -9.83
N ALA A 15 18.97 3.92 -9.67
CA ALA A 15 18.14 4.41 -10.76
C ALA A 15 18.64 5.81 -11.17
N ARG A 16 19.53 5.85 -12.16
CA ARG A 16 20.08 7.10 -12.70
C ARG A 16 18.93 7.99 -13.20
N PRO A 17 18.98 9.32 -12.99
CA PRO A 17 18.01 10.20 -13.63
C PRO A 17 18.15 10.06 -15.15
N HIS A 18 17.13 9.47 -15.78
CA HIS A 18 17.10 9.36 -17.23
C HIS A 18 16.80 10.74 -17.81
N ARG A 19 17.67 11.17 -18.73
CA ARG A 19 17.50 12.40 -19.50
C ARG A 19 16.25 12.25 -20.36
N VAL A 20 15.19 12.97 -20.01
CA VAL A 20 13.97 13.07 -20.84
C VAL A 20 14.36 13.64 -22.20
N THR A 21 14.32 12.82 -23.25
CA THR A 21 14.39 13.30 -24.62
C THR A 21 13.01 13.80 -25.03
N LYS A 22 12.96 15.08 -25.39
CA LYS A 22 11.78 15.75 -25.93
C LYS A 22 11.49 15.15 -27.31
N GLY A 23 10.46 14.32 -27.41
CA GLY A 23 9.95 13.80 -28.68
C GLY A 23 9.05 14.84 -29.35
N ASP A 24 9.41 15.21 -30.58
CA ASP A 24 8.67 16.09 -31.49
C ASP A 24 7.27 15.56 -31.85
N GLY A 25 6.42 16.49 -32.27
CA GLY A 25 4.98 16.29 -32.45
C GLY A 25 4.57 15.36 -33.60
N GLY A 26 3.32 14.89 -33.50
CA GLY A 26 2.62 14.23 -34.60
C GLY A 26 1.63 13.17 -34.11
N THR A 27 0.32 13.40 -34.35
CA THR A 27 -0.84 12.52 -34.07
C THR A 27 -1.12 12.18 -32.60
N VAL A 28 -2.17 12.80 -32.04
CA VAL A 28 -2.76 12.46 -30.73
C VAL A 28 -3.47 11.12 -30.83
N GLY A 29 -2.71 10.03 -30.93
CA GLY A 29 -3.20 8.69 -30.61
C GLY A 29 -3.61 8.69 -29.14
N ARG A 30 -4.66 7.94 -28.77
CA ARG A 30 -5.07 7.75 -27.37
C ARG A 30 -3.86 7.30 -26.55
N SER A 31 -3.20 8.25 -25.89
CA SER A 31 -2.10 8.02 -24.96
C SER A 31 -2.65 7.15 -23.85
N GLY A 32 -2.26 5.88 -23.81
CA GLY A 32 -2.59 4.97 -22.72
C GLY A 32 -2.10 5.53 -21.38
N VAL A 33 -2.64 4.99 -20.28
CA VAL A 33 -2.17 5.34 -18.93
C VAL A 33 -0.65 5.10 -18.86
N PRO A 34 0.14 6.06 -18.32
CA PRO A 34 1.58 5.88 -18.15
C PRO A 34 1.90 4.55 -17.46
N ARG A 35 2.79 3.76 -18.06
CA ARG A 35 3.30 2.52 -17.47
C ARG A 35 4.71 2.76 -16.95
N HIS A 36 5.05 2.04 -15.87
CA HIS A 36 6.42 2.05 -15.36
C HIS A 36 7.37 1.47 -16.42
N GLN A 37 8.58 2.02 -16.51
CA GLN A 37 9.63 1.51 -17.38
C GLN A 37 10.37 0.33 -16.73
N ALA A 38 11.16 -0.38 -17.52
CA ALA A 38 11.99 -1.47 -17.01
C ALA A 38 12.97 -0.95 -15.95
N GLY A 39 12.93 -1.54 -14.74
CA GLY A 39 13.77 -1.14 -13.61
C GLY A 39 13.20 -0.02 -12.74
N GLU A 40 12.10 0.61 -13.13
CA GLU A 40 11.41 1.59 -12.28
C GLU A 40 10.59 0.90 -11.18
N PRO A 41 10.65 1.37 -9.92
CA PRO A 41 9.81 0.84 -8.85
C PRO A 41 8.32 1.03 -9.15
N PHE A 42 7.53 -0.01 -8.92
CA PHE A 42 6.07 0.03 -9.03
C PHE A 42 5.44 -0.69 -7.84
N VAL A 43 4.15 -0.42 -7.60
CA VAL A 43 3.39 -1.19 -6.62
C VAL A 43 2.76 -2.39 -7.32
N LYS A 44 3.10 -3.61 -6.88
CA LYS A 44 2.57 -4.85 -7.44
C LYS A 44 1.06 -4.95 -7.14
N GLY A 45 0.26 -5.26 -8.15
CA GLY A 45 -1.19 -5.52 -7.99
C GLY A 45 -1.49 -6.97 -7.57
N PRO A 46 -2.74 -7.30 -7.20
CA PRO A 46 -3.94 -6.46 -7.10
C PRO A 46 -4.09 -5.79 -5.72
N ILE A 47 -4.26 -4.47 -5.71
CA ILE A 47 -4.66 -3.73 -4.49
C ILE A 47 -6.18 -3.60 -4.52
N PRO A 48 -6.93 -4.15 -3.55
CA PRO A 48 -8.37 -4.03 -3.53
C PRO A 48 -8.81 -2.56 -3.48
N LEU A 49 -9.66 -2.13 -4.42
CA LEU A 49 -10.09 -0.72 -4.49
C LEU A 49 -10.83 -0.29 -3.22
N ASN A 50 -11.69 -1.15 -2.67
CA ASN A 50 -12.37 -0.92 -1.40
C ASN A 50 -11.41 -0.71 -0.23
N TRP A 51 -10.26 -1.38 -0.21
CA TRP A 51 -9.21 -1.17 0.78
C TRP A 51 -8.59 0.23 0.59
N LEU A 52 -8.31 0.61 -0.65
CA LEU A 52 -7.72 1.91 -0.99
C LEU A 52 -8.66 3.07 -0.65
N GLU A 53 -9.95 2.95 -0.98
CA GLU A 53 -10.98 3.93 -0.64
C GLU A 53 -11.09 4.13 0.87
N ARG A 54 -11.12 3.04 1.64
CA ARG A 54 -11.17 3.12 3.10
C ARG A 54 -9.91 3.77 3.66
N ALA A 55 -8.73 3.42 3.14
CA ALA A 55 -7.48 4.05 3.55
C ALA A 55 -7.40 5.54 3.18
N ALA A 56 -7.98 5.94 2.04
CA ALA A 56 -8.00 7.31 1.56
C ALA A 56 -8.93 8.23 2.38
N ARG A 57 -9.99 7.67 2.99
CA ARG A 57 -10.89 8.42 3.90
C ARG A 57 -10.30 8.65 5.29
N LEU A 58 -9.19 7.99 5.63
CA LEU A 58 -8.54 8.17 6.93
C LEU A 58 -7.71 9.47 6.96
N PRO A 59 -7.68 10.16 8.11
CA PRO A 59 -6.97 11.43 8.22
C PRO A 59 -5.45 11.27 8.09
N GLY A 60 -4.79 12.36 7.70
CA GLY A 60 -3.33 12.47 7.70
C GLY A 60 -2.66 11.68 6.57
N LYS A 61 -1.71 10.81 6.92
CA LYS A 61 -0.86 10.08 5.97
C LYS A 61 -1.17 8.57 5.91
N ALA A 62 -2.37 8.18 6.31
CA ALA A 62 -2.81 6.79 6.31
C ALA A 62 -2.66 6.12 4.94
N LEU A 63 -3.18 6.74 3.87
CA LEU A 63 -3.03 6.23 2.51
C LEU A 63 -1.56 6.05 2.09
N HIS A 64 -0.71 7.01 2.43
CA HIS A 64 0.72 6.99 2.06
C HIS A 64 1.44 5.83 2.75
N VAL A 65 1.19 5.64 4.05
CA VAL A 65 1.72 4.49 4.80
C VAL A 65 1.17 3.18 4.25
N GLY A 66 -0.11 3.16 3.86
CA GLY A 66 -0.73 2.03 3.20
C GLY A 66 -0.02 1.63 1.91
N LEU A 67 0.24 2.58 1.02
CA LEU A 67 0.98 2.35 -0.22
C LEU A 67 2.41 1.87 0.03
N ALA A 68 3.08 2.42 1.05
CA ALA A 68 4.42 1.96 1.45
C ALA A 68 4.42 0.49 1.89
N LEU A 69 3.38 0.07 2.62
CA LEU A 69 3.18 -1.32 3.02
C LEU A 69 2.93 -2.23 1.81
N TRP A 70 2.04 -1.85 0.89
CA TRP A 70 1.77 -2.60 -0.34
C TRP A 70 3.01 -2.74 -1.23
N PHE A 71 3.77 -1.65 -1.39
CA PHE A 71 5.02 -1.67 -2.12
C PHE A 71 6.00 -2.69 -1.53
N ARG A 72 6.18 -2.68 -0.20
CA ARG A 72 7.09 -3.60 0.48
C ARG A 72 6.56 -5.04 0.51
N ALA A 73 5.27 -5.26 0.73
CA ALA A 73 4.64 -6.58 0.66
C ALA A 73 4.84 -7.21 -0.74
N GLY A 74 4.64 -6.42 -1.80
CA GLY A 74 4.84 -6.87 -3.18
C GLY A 74 6.28 -7.25 -3.51
N MET A 75 7.27 -6.62 -2.87
CA MET A 75 8.70 -6.94 -3.03
C MET A 75 9.13 -8.17 -2.23
N VAL A 76 8.69 -8.28 -0.97
CA VAL A 76 9.14 -9.36 -0.07
C VAL A 76 8.36 -10.65 -0.31
N GLY A 77 7.09 -10.56 -0.69
CA GLY A 77 6.20 -11.71 -0.83
C GLY A 77 5.79 -12.35 0.50
N ASP A 78 5.97 -11.64 1.61
CA ASP A 78 5.62 -12.10 2.96
C ASP A 78 4.37 -11.38 3.48
N ALA A 79 3.57 -12.08 4.28
CA ALA A 79 2.40 -11.56 4.97
C ALA A 79 2.76 -10.52 6.03
N TRP A 80 3.93 -10.62 6.65
CA TRP A 80 4.40 -9.67 7.66
C TRP A 80 5.51 -8.77 7.13
N VAL A 81 5.25 -7.47 7.14
CA VAL A 81 6.13 -6.47 6.54
C VAL A 81 6.65 -5.52 7.60
N LYS A 82 7.98 -5.39 7.67
CA LYS A 82 8.64 -4.40 8.53
C LYS A 82 8.45 -2.98 7.97
N LEU A 83 7.82 -2.10 8.76
CA LEU A 83 7.62 -0.69 8.39
C LEU A 83 8.72 0.22 8.97
N SER A 84 9.83 0.33 8.26
CA SER A 84 10.94 1.20 8.64
C SER A 84 10.68 2.68 8.32
N ASN A 85 11.43 3.57 8.98
CA ASN A 85 11.31 5.01 8.74
C ASN A 85 11.80 5.42 7.35
N GLY A 86 12.87 4.79 6.84
CA GLY A 86 13.40 5.07 5.51
C GLY A 86 12.37 4.75 4.42
N LEU A 87 11.66 3.62 4.55
CA LEU A 87 10.60 3.25 3.62
C LEU A 87 9.48 4.29 3.58
N VAL A 88 8.95 4.71 4.73
CA VAL A 88 7.83 5.68 4.75
C VAL A 88 8.27 7.10 4.39
N ALA A 89 9.54 7.46 4.64
CA ALA A 89 10.08 8.76 4.25
C ALA A 89 10.09 8.94 2.72
N ARG A 90 10.26 7.85 1.95
CA ARG A 90 10.11 7.86 0.48
C ARG A 90 8.71 8.27 0.02
N PHE A 91 7.70 8.05 0.86
CA PHE A 91 6.31 8.47 0.63
C PHE A 91 5.99 9.81 1.33
N GLY A 92 7.00 10.57 1.75
CA GLY A 92 6.84 11.86 2.42
C GLY A 92 6.20 11.76 3.80
N VAL A 93 6.42 10.65 4.51
CA VAL A 93 5.85 10.42 5.84
C VAL A 93 6.94 10.42 6.91
N GLU A 94 6.82 11.35 7.85
CA GLU A 94 7.69 11.43 9.02
C GLU A 94 7.32 10.41 10.11
N ARG A 95 8.22 10.20 11.08
CA ARG A 95 8.03 9.25 12.19
C ARG A 95 6.72 9.45 12.95
N ASN A 96 6.34 10.68 13.27
CA ASN A 96 5.12 10.95 14.03
C ASN A 96 3.86 10.74 13.17
N ALA A 97 3.90 11.16 11.91
CA ALA A 97 2.84 10.90 10.94
C ALA A 97 2.66 9.39 10.71
N LYS A 98 3.76 8.61 10.65
CA LYS A 98 3.75 7.16 10.56
C LYS A 98 2.99 6.53 11.73
N ARG A 99 3.28 6.95 12.96
CA ARG A 99 2.59 6.42 14.16
C ARG A 99 1.09 6.69 14.11
N ARG A 100 0.68 7.94 13.83
CA ARG A 100 -0.75 8.31 13.72
C ARG A 100 -1.46 7.55 12.59
N ALA A 101 -0.81 7.45 11.44
CA ALA A 101 -1.31 6.71 10.27
C ALA A 101 -1.50 5.22 10.58
N LEU A 102 -0.53 4.58 11.25
CA LEU A 102 -0.67 3.19 11.70
C LEU A 102 -1.86 3.01 12.64
N THR A 103 -2.00 3.87 13.65
CA THR A 103 -3.14 3.81 14.57
C THR A 103 -4.46 3.95 13.83
N ALA A 104 -4.57 4.87 12.87
CA ALA A 104 -5.77 5.04 12.05
C ALA A 104 -6.07 3.82 11.17
N LEU A 105 -5.05 3.25 10.51
CA LEU A 105 -5.19 2.06 9.67
C LEU A 105 -5.61 0.82 10.49
N GLN A 106 -5.07 0.67 11.70
CA GLN A 106 -5.45 -0.40 12.62
C GLN A 106 -6.86 -0.23 13.13
N GLY A 107 -7.24 0.99 13.55
CA GLY A 107 -8.61 1.31 13.98
C GLY A 107 -9.65 1.06 12.88
N ALA A 108 -9.27 1.25 11.61
CA ALA A 108 -10.08 0.91 10.45
C ALA A 108 -10.06 -0.60 10.09
N GLY A 109 -9.28 -1.42 10.78
CA GLY A 109 -9.15 -2.85 10.49
C GLY A 109 -8.49 -3.17 9.14
N LEU A 110 -7.77 -2.21 8.54
CA LEU A 110 -7.12 -2.36 7.24
C LEU A 110 -5.74 -3.01 7.35
N VAL A 111 -5.11 -2.91 8.51
CA VAL A 111 -3.81 -3.50 8.83
C VAL A 111 -3.82 -4.09 10.23
N GLU A 112 -2.93 -5.04 10.46
CA GLU A 112 -2.67 -5.63 11.76
C GLU A 112 -1.19 -5.46 12.11
N THR A 113 -0.89 -5.13 13.36
CA THR A 113 0.50 -5.03 13.84
C THR A 113 0.77 -6.14 14.84
N GLN A 114 1.95 -6.73 14.80
CA GLN A 114 2.31 -7.75 15.77
C GLN A 114 2.43 -7.14 17.18
N PRO A 115 1.76 -7.70 18.20
CA PRO A 115 1.93 -7.28 19.59
C PRO A 115 3.35 -7.60 20.07
N GLY A 116 3.94 -6.73 20.91
CA GLY A 116 5.24 -7.00 21.56
C GLY A 116 6.47 -6.35 20.92
N VAL A 117 6.31 -5.59 19.84
CA VAL A 117 7.40 -4.77 19.28
C VAL A 117 7.47 -3.44 20.04
N SER A 118 8.64 -3.10 20.61
CA SER A 118 8.82 -1.90 21.43
C SER A 118 8.44 -0.61 20.69
N ARG A 119 8.06 0.45 21.44
CA ARG A 119 7.62 1.76 20.90
C ARG A 119 8.57 2.38 19.87
N ASN A 120 9.85 2.01 19.90
CA ASN A 120 10.91 2.52 19.01
C ASN A 120 11.31 1.57 17.88
N ALA A 121 10.82 0.33 17.87
CA ALA A 121 11.14 -0.62 16.83
C ALA A 121 10.26 -0.43 15.58
N SER A 122 10.72 -0.98 14.45
CA SER A 122 9.93 -0.97 13.22
C SER A 122 8.84 -2.04 13.35
N PRO A 123 7.55 -1.67 13.36
CA PRO A 123 6.49 -2.65 13.57
C PRO A 123 6.42 -3.61 12.37
N LEU A 124 6.16 -4.88 12.68
CA LEU A 124 5.74 -5.88 11.71
C LEU A 124 4.24 -5.67 11.47
N VAL A 125 3.88 -5.42 10.21
CA VAL A 125 2.54 -5.06 9.79
C VAL A 125 2.07 -6.03 8.72
N ARG A 126 0.86 -6.56 8.89
CA ARG A 126 0.17 -7.38 7.91
C ARG A 126 -0.98 -6.60 7.28
N LEU A 127 -1.09 -6.65 5.96
CA LEU A 127 -2.23 -6.11 5.22
C LEU A 127 -3.42 -7.05 5.38
N LYS A 128 -4.61 -6.51 5.66
CA LYS A 128 -5.85 -7.28 5.69
C LYS A 128 -6.63 -7.04 4.41
N ALA A 129 -7.10 -8.12 3.78
CA ALA A 129 -8.15 -7.98 2.78
C ALA A 129 -9.39 -7.39 3.46
N VAL A 130 -9.98 -6.35 2.86
CA VAL A 130 -11.32 -5.91 3.26
C VAL A 130 -12.25 -7.03 2.82
N GLN A 131 -12.65 -7.88 3.76
CA GLN A 131 -13.76 -8.79 3.53
C GLN A 131 -14.96 -7.90 3.22
N ALA A 132 -15.51 -8.04 2.01
CA ALA A 132 -16.84 -7.54 1.74
C ALA A 132 -17.72 -8.19 2.81
N ALA A 133 -18.42 -7.38 3.60
CA ALA A 133 -19.43 -7.92 4.49
C ALA A 133 -20.32 -8.80 3.62
N VAL A 134 -20.28 -10.12 3.85
CA VAL A 134 -21.26 -11.03 3.31
C VAL A 134 -22.54 -10.66 4.07
N GLY A 135 -23.26 -9.68 3.53
CA GLY A 135 -24.62 -9.39 3.93
C GLY A 135 -25.42 -10.65 3.65
N GLY A 136 -25.79 -11.33 4.74
CA GLY A 136 -26.51 -12.58 4.71
C GLY A 136 -27.78 -12.47 3.88
N THR A 137 -28.06 -13.56 3.19
CA THR A 137 -29.38 -13.97 2.76
C THR A 137 -30.37 -13.88 3.93
N GLU A 138 -31.26 -12.89 3.92
CA GLU A 138 -32.58 -13.04 4.56
C GLU A 138 -33.60 -13.21 3.45
N GLY A 139 -33.77 -14.47 3.05
CA GLY A 139 -34.95 -14.90 2.33
C GLY A 139 -36.15 -14.77 3.26
N HIS A 140 -37.01 -13.78 3.02
CA HIS A 140 -38.38 -13.81 3.49
C HIS A 140 -39.23 -14.53 2.44
N ASN A 141 -39.25 -15.85 2.54
CA ASN A 141 -40.34 -16.67 2.02
C ASN A 141 -41.21 -17.00 3.23
N HIS A 142 -42.48 -16.58 3.28
CA HIS A 142 -43.62 -17.12 4.08
C HIS A 142 -44.85 -16.30 3.64
N GLY A 143 -45.59 -16.72 2.61
CA GLY A 143 -46.88 -17.45 2.73
C GLY A 143 -47.94 -16.57 2.03
N GLY A 144 -48.76 -17.03 1.07
CA GLY A 144 -49.56 -18.25 1.08
C GLY A 144 -50.90 -17.96 1.77
N SER A 145 -51.98 -17.98 0.98
CA SER A 145 -53.41 -17.86 1.34
C SER A 145 -53.90 -16.42 1.60
N ASP A 146 -55.03 -15.94 1.08
CA ASP A 146 -56.29 -16.53 0.56
C ASP A 146 -56.78 -15.70 -0.65
#